data_AF-A0A8B6HKN5-F1
#
_entry.id   AF-A0A8B6HKN5-F1
#
_cell.length_a   1.000
_cell.length_b   1.000
_cell.length_c   1.000
_cell.angle_alpha   90.00
_cell.angle_beta   90.00
_cell.angle_gamma   90.00
#
_symmetry.space_group_name_H-M   'P 1'
#
loop_
_entity.id
_entity.type
_entity.pdbx_description
1 polymer ?
#
loop_
_entity_poly.entity_id
_entity_poly.type
_entity_poly.pdbx_seq_one_letter_code
_entity_poly.pdbx_strand_id
1 'polypeptide(L)'
;MDNKLPKMKPKPDFNRYGKSRYKPYWNDYLQNQWKKGCSLEKMWLKCTGPSRQKKSLKANYCSERKTFDRLNRKFKRKHLLEKQNRLEEKLMASNQRDFWKSIGKLGMSNERNQSIPWSIIDDEGI
;
A
#
# COMPACT_ATOMS: atom_id res chain seq x y z
N MET A 1 -6.25 60.09 -6.21
CA MET A 1 -6.35 59.28 -4.98
C MET A 1 -6.48 57.82 -5.42
N ASP A 2 -5.34 57.16 -5.63
CA ASP A 2 -5.29 55.79 -6.14
C ASP A 2 -5.59 54.78 -5.03
N ASN A 3 -6.78 54.20 -5.05
CA ASN A 3 -7.15 53.11 -4.14
C ASN A 3 -6.47 51.81 -4.58
N LYS A 4 -5.30 51.51 -4.02
CA LYS A 4 -4.68 50.18 -4.13
C LYS A 4 -5.47 49.19 -3.27
N LEU A 5 -6.20 48.28 -3.92
CA LEU A 5 -6.83 47.15 -3.24
C LEU A 5 -5.76 46.25 -2.59
N PRO A 6 -6.00 45.71 -1.38
CA PRO A 6 -5.04 44.83 -0.71
C PRO A 6 -4.89 43.52 -1.50
N LYS A 7 -3.67 43.16 -1.87
CA LYS A 7 -3.37 41.86 -2.48
C LYS A 7 -3.57 40.76 -1.42
N MET A 8 -4.64 39.98 -1.53
CA MET A 8 -4.79 38.76 -0.73
C MET A 8 -3.69 37.76 -1.13
N LYS A 9 -2.96 37.23 -0.14
CA LYS A 9 -2.02 36.13 -0.35
C LYS A 9 -2.80 34.90 -0.83
N PRO A 10 -2.32 34.14 -1.84
CA PRO A 10 -2.97 32.89 -2.20
C PRO A 10 -2.96 31.96 -0.98
N LYS A 11 -4.13 31.36 -0.68
CA LYS A 11 -4.21 30.34 0.37
C LYS A 11 -3.22 29.23 0.00
N PRO A 12 -2.42 28.72 0.96
CA PRO A 12 -1.59 27.56 0.69
C PRO A 12 -2.50 26.43 0.22
N ASP A 13 -2.20 25.91 -0.95
CA ASP A 13 -2.92 24.79 -1.53
C ASP A 13 -2.65 23.60 -0.61
N PHE A 14 -3.60 23.27 0.27
CA PHE A 14 -3.58 22.06 1.08
C PHE A 14 -3.84 20.86 0.17
N ASN A 15 -3.00 20.69 -0.84
CA ASN A 15 -3.01 19.53 -1.70
C ASN A 15 -2.40 18.37 -0.90
N ARG A 16 -3.29 17.84 -0.05
CA ARG A 16 -3.29 16.56 0.65
C ARG A 16 -2.11 15.67 0.27
N TYR A 17 -1.14 15.57 1.18
CA TYR A 17 -0.24 14.42 1.29
C TYR A 17 -1.00 13.14 1.69
N GLY A 18 -2.16 12.88 1.08
CA GLY A 18 -2.85 11.61 1.20
C GLY A 18 -1.99 10.57 0.51
N LYS A 19 -1.46 9.61 1.28
CA LYS A 19 -0.82 8.42 0.71
C LYS A 19 -1.73 7.86 -0.38
N SER A 20 -1.18 7.65 -1.57
CA SER A 20 -1.93 7.14 -2.71
C SER A 20 -2.74 5.92 -2.29
N ARG A 21 -4.05 5.93 -2.60
CA ARG A 21 -4.93 4.78 -2.36
C ARG A 21 -4.61 3.60 -3.27
N TYR A 22 -3.72 3.81 -4.25
CA TYR A 22 -3.25 2.77 -5.16
C TYR A 22 -2.51 1.69 -4.38
N LYS A 23 -2.96 0.46 -4.55
CA LYS A 23 -2.34 -0.75 -4.00
C LYS A 23 -1.85 -1.59 -5.18
N PRO A 24 -0.55 -1.63 -5.47
CA PRO A 24 -0.02 -2.34 -6.65
C PRO A 24 -0.24 -3.86 -6.60
N TYR A 25 -0.45 -4.41 -5.41
CA TYR A 25 -0.77 -5.82 -5.19
C TYR A 25 -2.28 -6.14 -5.29
N TRP A 26 -3.12 -5.13 -5.54
CA TRP A 26 -4.57 -5.31 -5.71
C TRP A 26 -4.87 -5.75 -7.13
N ASN A 27 -5.41 -6.96 -7.28
CA ASN A 27 -5.72 -7.57 -8.58
C ASN A 27 -7.21 -7.92 -8.69
N ASP A 28 -7.63 -8.33 -9.89
CA ASP A 28 -9.03 -8.68 -10.16
C ASP A 28 -9.55 -9.81 -9.27
N TYR A 29 -8.67 -10.75 -8.91
CA TYR A 29 -9.02 -11.83 -7.99
C TYR A 29 -9.38 -11.31 -6.59
N LEU A 30 -8.56 -10.42 -6.02
CA LEU A 30 -8.86 -9.73 -4.75
C LEU A 30 -10.11 -8.86 -4.87
N GLN A 31 -10.30 -8.18 -5.99
CA GLN A 31 -11.48 -7.35 -6.25
C GLN A 31 -12.75 -8.21 -6.25
N ASN A 32 -12.74 -9.37 -6.91
CA ASN A 32 -13.86 -10.29 -6.95
C ASN A 32 -14.16 -10.89 -5.57
N GLN A 33 -13.12 -11.27 -4.83
CA GLN A 33 -13.26 -11.76 -3.47
C GLN A 33 -13.81 -10.70 -2.52
N TRP A 34 -13.39 -9.44 -2.68
CA TRP A 34 -13.92 -8.31 -1.93
C TRP A 34 -15.40 -8.08 -2.22
N LYS A 35 -15.79 -8.05 -3.50
CA LYS A 35 -17.20 -7.93 -3.93
C LYS A 35 -18.07 -9.04 -3.32
N LYS A 36 -17.58 -10.28 -3.33
CA LYS A 36 -18.26 -11.43 -2.71
C LYS A 36 -18.49 -11.22 -1.21
N GLY A 37 -17.45 -10.79 -0.49
CA GLY A 37 -17.54 -10.45 0.94
C GLY A 37 -18.56 -9.35 1.21
N CYS A 38 -18.52 -8.24 0.46
CA CYS A 38 -19.49 -7.15 0.58
C CYS A 38 -20.93 -7.59 0.29
N SER A 39 -21.13 -8.50 -0.68
CA SER A 39 -22.46 -9.04 -0.98
C SER A 39 -23.02 -9.83 0.19
N LEU A 40 -22.22 -10.72 0.78
CA LEU A 40 -22.63 -11.52 1.94
C LEU A 40 -22.86 -10.66 3.18
N GLU A 41 -22.05 -9.62 3.38
CA GLU A 41 -22.24 -8.64 4.44
C GLU A 41 -23.60 -7.95 4.31
N LYS A 42 -23.92 -7.47 3.10
CA LYS A 42 -25.22 -6.84 2.81
C LYS A 42 -26.38 -7.81 3.07
N MET A 43 -26.26 -9.07 2.65
CA MET A 43 -27.29 -10.08 2.90
C MET A 43 -27.48 -10.34 4.40
N TRP A 44 -26.39 -10.46 5.16
CA TRP A 44 -26.45 -10.66 6.60
C TRP A 44 -27.07 -9.46 7.32
N LEU A 45 -26.67 -8.23 6.98
CA LEU A 45 -27.18 -7.00 7.60
C LEU A 45 -28.66 -6.78 7.31
N LYS A 46 -29.12 -7.11 6.09
CA LYS A 46 -30.53 -7.00 5.68
C LYS A 46 -31.41 -8.17 6.11
N CYS A 47 -30.85 -9.21 6.73
CA CYS A 47 -31.61 -10.39 7.14
C CYS A 47 -32.52 -10.07 8.33
N THR A 48 -33.82 -10.08 8.08
CA THR A 48 -34.91 -9.98 9.07
C THR A 48 -35.51 -11.33 9.46
N GLY A 49 -35.03 -12.43 8.85
CA GLY A 49 -35.51 -13.79 9.07
C GLY A 49 -35.05 -14.42 10.40
N PRO A 50 -35.33 -15.73 10.59
CA PRO A 50 -35.04 -16.43 11.83
C PRO A 50 -33.56 -16.37 12.25
N SER A 51 -33.32 -16.40 13.56
CA SER A 51 -31.97 -16.32 14.14
C SER A 51 -30.96 -17.33 13.53
N ARG A 52 -31.42 -18.57 13.23
CA ARG A 52 -30.59 -19.59 12.59
C ARG A 52 -30.10 -19.17 11.20
N GLN A 53 -30.96 -18.56 10.39
CA GLN A 53 -30.61 -18.05 9.06
C GLN A 53 -29.62 -16.89 9.17
N LYS A 54 -29.88 -15.94 10.08
CA LYS A 54 -28.97 -14.81 10.34
C LYS A 54 -27.59 -15.27 10.81
N LYS A 55 -27.53 -16.30 11.67
CA LYS A 55 -26.28 -16.92 12.13
C LYS A 55 -25.51 -17.59 10.99
N SER A 56 -26.20 -18.30 10.09
CA SER A 56 -25.58 -18.90 8.90
C SER A 56 -24.99 -17.85 7.96
N LEU A 57 -25.75 -16.78 7.65
CA LEU A 57 -25.26 -15.68 6.83
C LEU A 57 -24.03 -14.98 7.44
N LYS A 58 -24.04 -14.78 8.76
CA LYS A 58 -22.87 -14.26 9.49
C LYS A 58 -21.66 -15.17 9.35
N ALA A 59 -21.84 -16.49 9.50
CA ALA A 59 -20.76 -17.47 9.36
C ALA A 59 -20.16 -17.44 7.95
N ASN A 60 -21.01 -17.37 6.92
CA ASN A 60 -20.57 -17.28 5.52
C ASN A 60 -19.77 -15.99 5.27
N TYR A 61 -20.28 -14.84 5.72
CA TYR A 61 -19.54 -13.57 5.63
C TYR A 61 -18.17 -13.65 6.34
N CYS A 62 -18.13 -14.14 7.58
CA CYS A 62 -16.89 -14.28 8.34
C CYS A 62 -15.88 -15.20 7.63
N SER A 63 -16.34 -16.30 7.03
CA SER A 63 -15.49 -17.23 6.27
C SER A 63 -14.87 -16.56 5.04
N GLU A 64 -15.68 -15.86 4.25
CA GLU A 64 -15.21 -15.14 3.07
C GLU A 64 -14.28 -13.97 3.42
N ARG A 65 -14.57 -13.26 4.52
CA ARG A 65 -13.71 -12.19 5.04
C ARG A 65 -12.33 -12.72 5.43
N LYS A 66 -12.27 -13.83 6.18
CA LYS A 66 -11.01 -14.51 6.52
C LYS A 66 -10.23 -14.92 5.28
N THR A 67 -10.93 -15.46 4.28
CA THR A 67 -10.34 -15.87 3.00
C THR A 67 -9.74 -14.68 2.27
N PHE A 68 -10.49 -13.58 2.15
CA PHE A 68 -10.00 -12.32 1.58
C PHE A 68 -8.75 -11.81 2.33
N ASP A 69 -8.78 -11.75 3.67
CA ASP A 69 -7.66 -11.22 4.45
C ASP A 69 -6.39 -12.08 4.30
N ARG A 70 -6.55 -13.41 4.19
CA ARG A 70 -5.45 -14.31 3.87
C ARG A 70 -4.86 -14.03 2.49
N LEU A 71 -5.71 -13.90 1.47
CA LEU A 71 -5.27 -13.63 0.10
C LEU A 71 -4.61 -12.26 -0.01
N ASN A 72 -5.20 -11.23 0.58
CA ASN A 72 -4.67 -9.87 0.57
C ASN A 72 -3.26 -9.82 1.18
N ARG A 73 -3.04 -10.51 2.31
CA ARG A 73 -1.70 -10.66 2.89
C ARG A 73 -0.74 -11.42 1.96
N LYS A 74 -1.19 -12.51 1.33
CA LYS A 74 -0.39 -13.30 0.38
C LYS A 74 0.09 -12.44 -0.80
N PHE A 75 -0.82 -11.74 -1.48
CA PHE A 75 -0.46 -10.89 -2.62
C PHE A 75 0.40 -9.70 -2.22
N LYS A 76 0.14 -9.08 -1.06
CA LYS A 76 1.00 -8.02 -0.54
C LYS A 76 2.43 -8.53 -0.30
N ARG A 77 2.59 -9.69 0.33
CA ARG A 77 3.91 -10.31 0.55
C ARG A 77 4.60 -10.65 -0.76
N LYS A 78 3.88 -11.25 -1.71
CA LYS A 78 4.41 -11.58 -3.04
C LYS A 78 4.93 -10.32 -3.75
N HIS A 79 4.15 -9.25 -3.75
CA HIS A 79 4.56 -7.99 -4.38
C HIS A 79 5.80 -7.36 -3.70
N LEU A 80 5.90 -7.45 -2.36
CA LEU A 80 7.07 -6.96 -1.64
C LEU A 80 8.32 -7.78 -2.00
N LEU A 81 8.20 -9.10 -2.09
CA LEU A 81 9.28 -9.99 -2.52
C LEU A 81 9.70 -9.69 -3.97
N GLU A 82 8.76 -9.56 -4.90
CA GLU A 82 9.06 -9.17 -6.29
C GLU A 82 9.77 -7.80 -6.35
N LYS A 83 9.36 -6.85 -5.51
CA LYS A 83 10.03 -5.56 -5.41
C LYS A 83 11.45 -5.70 -4.90
N GLN A 84 11.69 -6.55 -3.90
CA GLN A 84 13.02 -6.84 -3.38
C GLN A 84 13.91 -7.46 -4.46
N ASN A 85 13.45 -8.51 -5.14
CA ASN A 85 14.22 -9.16 -6.21
C ASN A 85 14.61 -8.17 -7.31
N ARG A 86 13.68 -7.28 -7.72
CA ARG A 86 13.98 -6.21 -8.69
C ARG A 86 15.04 -5.21 -8.20
N LEU A 87 15.13 -4.98 -6.89
CA LEU A 87 16.17 -4.12 -6.31
C LEU A 87 17.53 -4.83 -6.33
N GLU A 88 17.56 -6.11 -6.00
CA GLU A 88 18.75 -6.96 -6.05
C GLU A 88 19.29 -7.06 -7.50
N GLU A 89 18.43 -7.29 -8.49
CA GLU A 89 18.82 -7.29 -9.90
C GLU A 89 19.47 -5.96 -10.33
N LYS A 90 18.90 -4.82 -9.90
CA LYS A 90 19.44 -3.49 -10.21
C LYS A 90 20.78 -3.21 -9.53
N LEU A 91 20.97 -3.73 -8.32
CA LEU A 91 22.25 -3.68 -7.62
C LEU A 91 23.32 -4.44 -8.42
N MET A 92 23.01 -5.66 -8.86
CA MET A 92 23.95 -6.49 -9.64
C MET A 92 24.27 -5.91 -11.02
N ALA A 93 23.31 -5.23 -11.66
CA ALA A 93 23.48 -4.60 -12.96
C ALA A 93 24.36 -3.32 -12.95
N SER A 94 25.02 -2.99 -11.84
CA SER A 94 25.92 -1.83 -11.66
C SER A 94 25.27 -0.46 -11.95
N ASN A 95 23.94 -0.38 -12.02
CA ASN A 95 23.22 0.86 -12.28
C ASN A 95 22.81 1.51 -10.95
N GLN A 96 23.81 2.05 -10.25
CA GLN A 96 23.68 2.65 -8.92
C GLN A 96 22.62 3.77 -8.87
N ARG A 97 22.56 4.57 -9.94
CA ARG A 97 21.60 5.67 -10.05
C ARG A 97 20.15 5.17 -10.07
N ASP A 98 19.88 4.09 -10.80
CA ASP A 98 18.54 3.53 -10.90
C ASP A 98 18.15 2.67 -9.68
N PHE A 99 19.13 2.10 -8.99
CA PHE A 99 18.94 1.53 -7.66
C PHE A 99 18.44 2.60 -6.69
N TRP A 100 19.21 3.67 -6.44
CA TRP A 100 18.84 4.73 -5.50
C TRP A 100 17.51 5.42 -5.85
N LYS A 101 17.21 5.63 -7.14
CA LYS A 101 15.89 6.12 -7.57
C LYS A 101 14.74 5.18 -7.19
N SER A 102 14.95 3.87 -7.22
CA SER A 102 13.90 2.87 -7.01
C SER A 102 13.55 2.60 -5.53
N ILE A 103 14.51 2.82 -4.63
CA ILE A 103 14.28 2.85 -3.17
C ILE A 103 13.73 4.20 -2.69
N GLY A 104 13.92 5.28 -3.46
CA GLY A 104 13.28 6.58 -3.20
C GLY A 104 13.90 7.32 -2.01
N LYS A 105 13.07 7.85 -1.09
CA LYS A 105 13.50 8.63 0.09
C LYS A 105 14.03 7.75 1.25
N LEU A 106 14.70 6.64 0.95
CA LEU A 106 15.47 5.90 1.93
C LEU A 106 16.93 6.44 1.90
N GLY A 107 17.51 6.70 3.07
CA GLY A 107 18.86 7.28 3.22
C GLY A 107 18.94 8.80 3.06
N MET A 108 20.03 9.41 3.56
CA MET A 108 20.28 10.85 3.39
C MET A 108 20.61 11.15 1.93
N SER A 109 20.12 12.27 1.40
CA SER A 109 20.30 12.60 -0.03
C SER A 109 21.77 12.68 -0.45
N ASN A 110 22.67 12.96 0.50
CA ASN A 110 24.10 13.11 0.29
C ASN A 110 24.81 11.74 0.12
N GLU A 111 24.22 10.66 0.64
CA GLU A 111 24.77 9.29 0.58
C GLU A 111 24.44 8.58 -0.74
N ARG A 112 23.44 9.08 -1.49
CA ARG A 112 22.97 8.46 -2.74
C ARG A 112 23.94 8.59 -3.92
N ASN A 113 25.00 9.38 -3.76
CA ASN A 113 26.10 9.50 -4.73
C ASN A 113 27.26 8.55 -4.40
N GLN A 114 27.19 7.81 -3.29
CA GLN A 114 28.21 6.87 -2.85
C GLN A 114 27.88 5.44 -3.34
N SER A 115 28.87 4.55 -3.27
CA SER A 115 28.70 3.13 -3.57
C SER A 115 27.59 2.53 -2.71
N ILE A 116 26.84 1.59 -3.29
CA ILE A 116 25.77 0.92 -2.54
C ILE A 116 26.42 0.04 -1.45
N PRO A 117 26.06 0.25 -0.17
CA PRO A 117 26.61 -0.58 0.92
C PRO A 117 26.22 -2.04 0.71
N TRP A 118 27.22 -2.93 0.71
CA TRP A 118 27.04 -4.37 0.59
C TRP A 118 26.82 -5.07 1.94
N SER A 119 27.31 -4.46 3.02
CA SER A 119 27.05 -4.86 4.41
C SER A 119 26.76 -3.61 5.24
N ILE A 120 25.90 -3.75 6.25
CA ILE A 120 25.71 -2.75 7.29
C ILE A 120 26.38 -3.35 8.50
N ILE A 121 27.48 -2.74 8.93
CA ILE A 121 28.19 -3.14 10.14
C ILE A 121 27.45 -2.48 11.30
N ASP A 122 26.91 -3.25 12.22
CA ASP A 122 26.36 -2.72 13.47
C ASP A 122 27.46 -2.26 14.45
N ASP A 123 27.10 -1.66 15.59
CA ASP A 123 28.07 -1.20 16.60
C ASP A 123 28.94 -2.36 17.16
N GLU A 124 28.56 -3.61 16.90
CA GLU A 124 29.26 -4.84 17.29
C GLU A 124 30.18 -5.37 16.17
N GLY A 125 30.22 -4.75 15.00
CA GLY A 125 31.13 -5.13 13.93
C GLY A 125 30.65 -6.26 13.01
N ILE A 126 29.36 -6.60 13.00
CA ILE A 126 28.79 -7.71 12.19
C ILE A 126 27.80 -7.21 11.14
#